data_AF-A0AAW7YS02-F1
#
_entry.id   AF-A0AAW7YS02-F1
#
_cell.length_a   1.000
_cell.length_b   1.000
_cell.length_c   1.000
_cell.angle_alpha   90.00
_cell.angle_beta   90.00
_cell.angle_gamma   90.00
#
_symmetry.space_group_name_H-M   'P 1'
#
loop_
_entity.id
_entity.type
_entity.pdbx_description
1 polymer ?
#
loop_
_entity_poly.entity_id
_entity_poly.type
_entity_poly.pdbx_seq_one_letter_code
_entity_poly.pdbx_strand_id
1 'polypeptide(L)'
;SELQAYKGLRRLGEWEYELANAQKVLNQQIGTRHLDGFGVSEYPLALSAAGCLMQYVQDTQRTALPHINAIIVESQNQFIQLDATSRKNLELTRNLAGGYENTLSSILDRSSTAMGSRLLNRWLHQPL
;
A
#
# COMPACT_ATOMS: atom_id res chain seq x y z
N SER A 1 -21.49 8.42 -5.73
CA SER A 1 -20.73 7.83 -4.60
C SER A 1 -19.43 8.60 -4.43
N GLU A 2 -18.98 8.84 -3.20
CA GLU A 2 -17.83 9.71 -2.84
C GLU A 2 -16.52 9.40 -3.57
N LEU A 3 -16.41 8.21 -4.18
CA LEU A 3 -15.24 7.75 -4.93
C LEU A 3 -15.00 8.52 -6.24
N GLN A 4 -15.99 9.18 -6.82
CA GLN A 4 -15.84 9.94 -8.08
C GLN A 4 -14.99 11.20 -7.95
N ALA A 5 -14.77 11.71 -6.73
CA ALA A 5 -13.99 12.91 -6.47
C ALA A 5 -12.46 12.69 -6.46
N TYR A 6 -11.99 11.43 -6.49
CA TYR A 6 -10.57 11.11 -6.43
C TYR A 6 -9.91 11.19 -7.81
N LYS A 7 -8.91 12.06 -7.94
CA LYS A 7 -8.07 12.15 -9.14
C LYS A 7 -7.28 10.84 -9.30
N GLY A 8 -7.35 10.24 -10.49
CA GLY A 8 -6.69 8.95 -10.77
C GLY A 8 -7.58 7.72 -10.56
N LEU A 9 -8.89 7.90 -10.29
CA LEU A 9 -9.84 6.78 -10.28
C LEU A 9 -9.87 6.11 -11.66
N ARG A 10 -9.46 4.84 -11.72
CA ARG A 10 -9.50 4.03 -12.93
C ARG A 10 -10.44 2.86 -12.73
N ARG A 11 -11.47 2.77 -13.57
CA ARG A 11 -12.35 1.60 -13.63
C ARG A 11 -11.66 0.53 -14.49
N LEU A 12 -11.55 -0.67 -13.94
CA LEU A 12 -10.92 -1.82 -14.58
C LEU A 12 -11.99 -2.87 -14.89
N GLY A 13 -11.69 -3.75 -15.85
CA GLY A 13 -12.59 -4.86 -16.16
C GLY A 13 -12.64 -5.87 -15.02
N GLU A 14 -13.78 -6.55 -14.82
CA GLU A 14 -13.90 -7.58 -13.77
C GLU A 14 -12.88 -8.72 -13.95
N TRP A 15 -12.54 -9.03 -15.20
CA TRP A 15 -11.53 -10.04 -15.56
C TRP A 15 -10.12 -9.69 -15.05
N GLU A 16 -9.80 -8.42 -14.82
CA GLU A 16 -8.51 -8.02 -14.24
C GLU A 16 -8.36 -8.44 -12.77
N TYR A 17 -9.47 -8.77 -12.10
CA TYR A 17 -9.53 -9.23 -10.72
C TYR A 17 -9.67 -10.76 -10.60
N GLU A 18 -9.54 -11.50 -11.71
CA GLU A 18 -9.62 -12.97 -11.66
C GLU A 18 -8.45 -13.56 -10.88
N LEU A 19 -8.76 -14.38 -9.87
CA LEU A 19 -7.76 -14.96 -8.96
C LEU A 19 -6.69 -15.78 -9.69
N ALA A 20 -7.09 -16.59 -10.68
CA ALA A 20 -6.17 -17.42 -11.45
C ALA A 20 -5.17 -16.57 -12.24
N ASN A 21 -5.63 -15.47 -12.84
CA ASN A 21 -4.75 -14.52 -13.53
C ASN A 21 -3.82 -13.82 -12.53
N ALA A 22 -4.35 -13.37 -11.39
CA ALA A 22 -3.56 -12.72 -10.34
C ALA A 22 -2.42 -13.61 -9.84
N GLN A 23 -2.70 -14.89 -9.55
CA GLN A 23 -1.69 -15.85 -9.14
C GLN A 23 -0.61 -16.05 -10.20
N LYS A 24 -1.00 -16.13 -11.47
CA LYS A 24 -0.05 -16.26 -12.59
C LYS A 24 0.87 -15.04 -12.69
N VAL A 25 0.28 -13.83 -12.71
CA VAL A 25 1.02 -12.57 -12.83
C VAL A 25 1.99 -12.38 -11.65
N LEU A 26 1.52 -12.63 -10.43
CA LEU A 26 2.34 -12.47 -9.21
C LEU A 26 3.46 -13.52 -9.14
N ASN A 27 3.20 -14.78 -9.43
CA ASN A 27 4.24 -15.82 -9.48
C ASN A 27 5.30 -15.50 -10.55
N GLN A 28 4.89 -15.04 -11.73
CA GLN A 28 5.81 -14.62 -12.78
C GLN A 28 6.67 -13.42 -12.36
N GLN A 29 6.07 -12.42 -11.72
CA GLN A 29 6.76 -11.23 -11.24
C GLN A 29 7.79 -11.55 -10.15
N ILE A 30 7.40 -12.37 -9.17
CA ILE A 30 8.21 -12.70 -7.99
C ILE A 30 9.24 -13.81 -8.30
N GLY A 31 9.00 -14.62 -9.34
CA GLY A 31 9.87 -15.73 -9.73
C GLY A 31 9.62 -17.02 -8.94
N THR A 32 8.38 -17.24 -8.50
CA THR A 32 7.97 -18.42 -7.71
C THR A 32 7.01 -19.32 -8.47
N ARG A 33 6.88 -20.58 -8.04
CA ARG A 33 5.85 -21.51 -8.55
C ARG A 33 4.51 -21.35 -7.84
N HIS A 34 4.57 -21.08 -6.55
CA HIS A 34 3.42 -20.87 -5.67
C HIS A 34 3.71 -19.73 -4.70
N LEU A 35 2.64 -19.11 -4.18
CA LEU A 35 2.74 -17.97 -3.28
C LEU A 35 2.61 -18.36 -1.79
N ASP A 36 2.52 -19.66 -1.47
CA ASP A 36 2.26 -20.15 -0.11
C ASP A 36 3.32 -19.67 0.90
N GLY A 37 4.58 -19.52 0.46
CA GLY A 37 5.68 -19.01 1.27
C GLY A 37 5.52 -17.54 1.71
N PHE A 38 4.57 -16.80 1.14
CA PHE A 38 4.26 -15.42 1.50
C PHE A 38 3.07 -15.29 2.46
N GLY A 39 2.43 -16.40 2.85
CA GLY A 39 1.27 -16.38 3.74
C GLY A 39 0.02 -15.72 3.16
N VAL A 40 -0.05 -15.58 1.83
CA VAL A 40 -1.12 -14.85 1.13
C VAL A 40 -2.28 -15.75 0.68
N SER A 41 -2.11 -17.07 0.73
CA SER A 41 -3.07 -18.05 0.19
C SER A 41 -4.44 -18.01 0.87
N GLU A 42 -4.51 -17.53 2.11
CA GLU A 42 -5.77 -17.35 2.87
C GLU A 42 -6.55 -16.10 2.46
N TYR A 43 -6.00 -15.27 1.57
CA TYR A 43 -6.56 -13.95 1.20
C TYR A 43 -6.83 -13.82 -0.30
N PRO A 44 -7.76 -14.61 -0.88
CA PRO A 44 -8.01 -14.64 -2.33
C PRO A 44 -8.42 -13.27 -2.90
N LEU A 45 -9.24 -12.51 -2.17
CA LEU A 45 -9.65 -11.16 -2.59
C LEU A 45 -8.47 -10.18 -2.63
N ALA A 46 -7.56 -10.26 -1.64
CA ALA A 46 -6.35 -9.44 -1.62
C ALA A 46 -5.40 -9.83 -2.75
N LEU A 47 -5.29 -11.13 -3.05
CA LEU A 47 -4.53 -11.65 -4.19
C LEU A 47 -5.04 -11.10 -5.51
N SER A 48 -6.36 -11.16 -5.74
CA SER A 48 -7.00 -10.60 -6.92
C SER A 48 -6.68 -9.11 -7.11
N ALA A 49 -6.79 -8.32 -6.03
CA ALA A 49 -6.45 -6.91 -6.06
C ALA A 49 -4.95 -6.66 -6.35
N ALA A 50 -4.06 -7.44 -5.74
CA ALA A 50 -2.62 -7.34 -5.95
C ALA A 50 -2.22 -7.71 -7.38
N GLY A 51 -2.83 -8.75 -7.96
CA GLY A 51 -2.59 -9.14 -9.35
C GLY A 51 -3.04 -8.05 -10.34
N CYS A 52 -4.21 -7.47 -10.11
CA CYS A 52 -4.73 -6.35 -10.88
C CYS A 52 -3.78 -5.13 -10.81
N LEU A 53 -3.31 -4.78 -9.60
CA LEU A 53 -2.32 -3.72 -9.41
C LEU A 53 -1.01 -4.03 -10.16
N MET A 54 -0.51 -5.26 -10.08
CA MET A 54 0.73 -5.65 -10.73
C MET A 54 0.63 -5.56 -12.26
N GLN A 55 -0.49 -6.01 -12.84
CA GLN A 55 -0.79 -5.87 -14.27
C GLN A 55 -0.72 -4.39 -14.68
N TYR A 56 -1.34 -3.50 -13.89
CA TYR A 56 -1.31 -2.07 -14.17
C TYR A 56 0.11 -1.47 -14.11
N VAL A 57 0.90 -1.86 -13.11
CA VAL A 57 2.30 -1.39 -13.00
C VAL A 57 3.12 -1.88 -14.20
N GLN A 58 2.93 -3.12 -14.65
CA GLN A 58 3.59 -3.65 -15.85
C GLN A 58 3.19 -2.86 -17.11
N ASP A 59 1.90 -2.58 -17.29
CA ASP A 59 1.38 -1.83 -18.45
C ASP A 59 1.89 -0.39 -18.53
N THR A 60 2.07 0.25 -17.36
CA THR A 60 2.50 1.66 -17.27
C THR A 60 4.02 1.82 -17.34
N GLN A 61 4.79 0.94 -16.70
CA GLN A 61 6.25 1.05 -16.67
C GLN A 61 6.91 0.41 -17.89
N ARG A 62 6.29 -0.62 -18.50
CA ARG A 62 6.74 -1.35 -19.69
C ARG A 62 8.21 -1.80 -19.65
N THR A 63 8.72 -2.04 -18.46
CA THR A 63 10.11 -2.45 -18.19
C THR A 63 10.10 -3.53 -17.12
N ALA A 64 11.19 -4.29 -17.01
CA ALA A 64 11.32 -5.28 -15.94
C ALA A 64 11.36 -4.57 -14.57
N LEU A 65 10.70 -5.17 -13.57
CA LEU A 65 10.56 -4.59 -12.21
C LEU A 65 11.23 -5.49 -11.16
N PRO A 66 12.55 -5.74 -11.23
CA PRO A 66 13.23 -6.71 -10.36
C PRO A 66 13.22 -6.33 -8.87
N HIS A 67 12.89 -5.08 -8.55
CA HIS A 67 12.79 -4.57 -7.18
C HIS A 67 11.45 -4.93 -6.50
N ILE A 68 10.45 -5.39 -7.25
CA ILE A 68 9.19 -5.93 -6.69
C ILE A 68 9.30 -7.45 -6.71
N ASN A 69 9.76 -8.01 -5.59
CA ASN A 69 10.14 -9.41 -5.46
C ASN A 69 9.51 -10.12 -4.26
N ALA A 70 8.58 -9.48 -3.57
CA ALA A 70 7.86 -10.06 -2.44
C ALA A 70 6.46 -9.44 -2.34
N ILE A 71 5.55 -10.20 -1.73
CA ILE A 71 4.23 -9.75 -1.30
C ILE A 71 4.08 -10.11 0.17
N ILE A 72 3.49 -9.22 0.97
CA ILE A 72 3.35 -9.38 2.41
C ILE A 72 1.90 -9.06 2.78
N VAL A 73 1.28 -9.90 3.60
CA VAL A 73 -0.01 -9.60 4.20
C VAL A 73 0.20 -8.69 5.40
N GLU A 74 -0.42 -7.51 5.38
CA GLU A 74 -0.47 -6.64 6.54
C GLU A 74 -1.58 -7.10 7.50
N SER A 75 -1.23 -7.40 8.75
CA SER A 75 -2.19 -7.83 9.77
C SER A 75 -2.57 -6.67 10.69
N GLN A 76 -3.86 -6.55 10.95
CA GLN A 76 -4.43 -5.53 11.84
C GLN A 76 -3.97 -5.64 13.30
N ASN A 77 -3.48 -6.80 13.72
CA ASN A 77 -3.00 -7.04 15.08
C ASN A 77 -1.51 -6.66 15.28
N GLN A 78 -0.83 -6.17 14.24
CA GLN A 78 0.58 -5.79 14.33
C GLN A 78 0.79 -4.36 14.85
N PHE A 79 -0.27 -3.56 14.87
CA PHE A 79 -0.21 -2.13 15.20
C PHE A 79 -1.45 -1.70 15.98
N ILE A 80 -1.32 -0.65 16.78
CA ILE A 80 -2.47 -0.01 17.41
C ILE A 80 -3.38 0.57 16.32
N GLN A 81 -4.64 0.13 16.30
CA GLN A 81 -5.63 0.67 15.39
C GLN A 81 -6.07 2.06 15.81
N LEU A 82 -5.69 3.05 15.02
CA LEU A 82 -6.25 4.40 15.09
C LEU A 82 -7.38 4.51 14.06
N ASP A 83 -8.55 5.01 14.47
CA ASP A 83 -9.60 5.34 13.52
C ASP A 83 -9.22 6.61 12.71
N ALA A 84 -9.98 6.89 11.65
CA ALA A 84 -9.68 8.04 10.79
C ALA A 84 -9.79 9.38 11.54
N THR A 85 -10.72 9.48 12.50
CA THR A 85 -10.94 10.66 13.33
C THR A 85 -9.76 10.91 14.26
N SER A 86 -9.29 9.88 14.94
CA SER A 86 -8.15 9.90 15.84
C SER A 86 -6.88 10.26 15.09
N ARG A 87 -6.62 9.65 13.92
CA ARG A 87 -5.48 10.04 13.07
C ARG A 87 -5.49 11.51 12.69
N LYS A 88 -6.67 12.04 12.34
CA LYS A 88 -6.85 13.45 11.98
C LYS A 88 -6.67 14.37 13.19
N ASN A 89 -7.27 14.03 14.34
CA ASN A 89 -7.22 14.84 15.56
C ASN A 89 -5.83 14.84 16.22
N LEU A 90 -5.04 13.78 16.02
CA LEU A 90 -3.66 13.70 16.49
C LEU A 90 -2.67 14.44 15.58
N GLU A 91 -3.13 14.97 14.44
CA GLU A 91 -2.32 15.74 13.48
C GLU A 91 -0.95 15.09 13.17
N LEU A 92 -0.95 13.77 12.93
CA LEU A 92 0.28 12.97 12.86
C LEU A 92 1.24 13.47 11.78
N THR A 93 0.73 13.67 10.56
CA THR A 93 1.49 14.25 9.43
C THR A 93 0.78 15.40 8.73
N ARG A 94 -0.49 15.64 9.04
CA ARG A 94 -1.28 16.74 8.51
C ARG A 94 -2.08 17.39 9.61
N ASN A 95 -2.10 18.71 9.65
CA ASN A 95 -2.92 19.46 10.59
C ASN A 95 -4.39 19.50 10.14
N LEU A 96 -5.27 20.01 10.99
CA LEU A 96 -6.71 20.11 10.73
C LEU A 96 -7.06 21.03 9.55
N ALA A 97 -6.19 21.99 9.22
CA ALA A 97 -6.32 22.86 8.05
C ALA A 97 -5.81 22.20 6.74
N GLY A 98 -5.20 21.02 6.82
CA GLY A 98 -4.67 20.26 5.69
C GLY A 98 -3.23 20.58 5.30
N GLY A 99 -2.54 21.43 6.08
CA GLY A 99 -1.11 21.73 5.97
C GLY A 99 -0.22 20.71 6.68
N TYR A 100 1.10 20.93 6.62
CA TYR A 100 2.12 20.03 7.20
C TYR A 100 2.79 20.63 8.45
N GLU A 101 2.61 21.92 8.68
CA GLU A 101 3.07 22.67 9.84
C GLU A 101 2.35 22.28 11.13
N ASN A 102 3.05 22.37 12.26
CA ASN A 102 2.55 22.07 13.61
C ASN A 102 2.02 20.65 13.79
N THR A 103 2.52 19.70 13.01
CA THR A 103 2.20 18.27 13.12
C THR A 103 3.22 17.54 13.99
N LEU A 104 2.85 16.37 14.51
CA LEU A 104 3.79 15.52 15.25
C LEU A 104 5.03 15.19 14.41
N SER A 105 4.82 14.85 13.14
CA SER A 105 5.89 14.64 12.16
C SER A 105 6.80 15.86 12.02
N SER A 106 6.26 17.08 11.89
CA SER A 106 7.09 18.29 11.75
C SER A 106 8.02 18.57 12.93
N ILE A 107 7.68 18.06 14.12
CA ILE A 107 8.49 18.18 15.34
C ILE A 107 9.56 17.09 15.40
N LEU A 108 9.17 15.84 15.10
CA LEU A 108 10.03 14.66 15.24
C LEU A 108 10.95 14.41 14.05
N ASP A 109 10.58 14.85 12.85
CA ASP A 109 11.35 14.57 11.64
C ASP A 109 12.62 15.43 11.58
N ARG A 110 13.72 14.80 12.02
CA ARG A 110 15.10 15.31 11.90
C ARG A 110 15.92 14.45 10.95
N SER A 111 15.27 13.70 10.07
CA SER A 111 15.95 12.79 9.16
C SER A 111 16.83 13.56 8.16
N SER A 112 18.02 13.04 7.88
CA SER A 112 18.93 13.65 6.91
C SER A 112 18.62 13.27 5.46
N THR A 113 17.65 12.40 5.23
CA THR A 113 17.29 11.91 3.89
C THR A 113 15.78 11.82 3.72
N ALA A 114 15.30 12.04 2.48
CA ALA A 114 13.88 11.87 2.16
C ALA A 114 13.36 10.43 2.38
N MET A 115 14.24 9.42 2.36
CA MET A 115 13.85 8.04 2.71
C MET A 115 13.63 7.88 4.21
N GLY A 116 14.48 8.52 5.04
CA GLY A 116 14.31 8.53 6.49
C GLY A 116 13.00 9.21 6.92
N SER A 117 12.69 10.37 6.34
CA SER A 117 11.44 11.09 6.59
C SER A 117 10.22 10.23 6.25
N ARG A 118 10.23 9.57 5.08
CA ARG A 118 9.15 8.65 4.67
C ARG A 118 9.01 7.45 5.60
N LEU A 119 10.12 6.90 6.09
CA LEU A 119 10.11 5.78 7.05
C LEU A 119 9.50 6.22 8.39
N LEU A 120 9.93 7.35 8.94
CA LEU A 120 9.38 7.90 10.18
C LEU A 120 7.87 8.15 10.05
N ASN A 121 7.44 8.77 8.95
CA ASN A 121 6.03 9.05 8.70
C ASN A 121 5.17 7.79 8.64
N ARG A 122 5.71 6.69 8.09
CA ARG A 122 5.06 5.38 8.11
C ARG A 122 4.92 4.83 9.53
N TRP A 123 5.98 4.89 10.34
CA TRP A 123 5.94 4.45 11.74
C TRP A 123 4.94 5.24 12.58
N LEU A 124 4.83 6.55 12.38
CA LEU A 124 3.82 7.37 13.06
C LEU A 124 2.39 6.92 12.74
N HIS A 125 2.14 6.34 11.57
CA HIS A 125 0.84 5.82 11.16
C HIS A 125 0.60 4.35 11.55
N GLN A 126 1.65 3.64 11.95
CA GLN A 126 1.64 2.22 12.30
C GLN A 126 2.39 2.02 13.63
N PRO A 127 1.89 2.61 14.75
CA PRO A 127 2.50 2.41 16.07
C PRO A 127 2.38 0.94 16.49
N LEU A 128 3.51 0.37 16.94
CA LEU A 128 3.59 -1.00 17.49
C LEU A 128 2.76 -1.16 18.78
#